data_AF-C9Y439-F1
#
_entry.id   AF-C9Y439-F1
#
_cell.length_a   1.000
_cell.length_b   1.000
_cell.length_c   1.000
_cell.angle_alpha   90.00
_cell.angle_beta   90.00
_cell.angle_gamma   90.00
#
_symmetry.space_group_name_H-M   'P 1'
#
loop_
_entity.id
_entity.type
_entity.pdbx_description
1 polymer ?
#
loop_
_entity_poly.entity_id
_entity_poly.type
_entity_poly.pdbx_seq_one_letter_code
_entity_poly.pdbx_strand_id
1 'polypeptide(L)'
;MNQDSLWGIVKALKSVWGKQADDVSQLLKQPLVRTVATADNRFTSATFALMDGTRISDLDVRLWNNGEKSVSLVSFIVDTPCITLEQVREHFPDARLFNIPKGHAVGQMIGYRTARDDRGLAWAFSFPEQDSRCLKRITMAKYEY
;
A
#
# COMPACT_ATOMS: atom_id res chain seq x y z
N MET A 1 1.91 -15.36 -14.82
CA MET A 1 1.64 -14.10 -14.07
C MET A 1 3.00 -13.49 -13.75
N ASN A 2 3.30 -12.30 -14.29
CA ASN A 2 4.59 -11.64 -14.04
C ASN A 2 4.63 -11.19 -12.57
N GLN A 3 5.49 -11.80 -11.76
CA GLN A 3 5.62 -11.48 -10.34
C GLN A 3 6.27 -10.11 -10.08
N ASP A 4 6.81 -9.47 -11.12
CA ASP A 4 7.51 -8.18 -11.02
C ASP A 4 6.74 -6.96 -11.55
N SER A 5 5.41 -7.08 -11.77
CA SER A 5 4.53 -5.92 -12.02
C SER A 5 3.97 -5.34 -10.72
N LEU A 6 3.48 -4.09 -10.76
CA LEU A 6 2.81 -3.45 -9.63
C LEU A 6 1.75 -4.37 -9.02
N TRP A 7 0.87 -4.93 -9.84
CA TRP A 7 -0.23 -5.77 -9.37
C TRP A 7 0.24 -7.13 -8.85
N GLY A 8 1.32 -7.68 -9.42
CA GLY A 8 1.99 -8.85 -8.88
C GLY A 8 2.51 -8.59 -7.47
N ILE A 9 3.22 -7.49 -7.28
CA ILE A 9 3.79 -7.07 -5.99
C ILE A 9 2.70 -6.75 -4.97
N VAL A 10 1.67 -5.98 -5.35
CA VAL A 10 0.53 -5.69 -4.47
C VAL A 10 -0.08 -7.00 -3.98
N LYS A 11 -0.37 -7.97 -4.85
CA LYS A 11 -0.92 -9.26 -4.41
C LYS A 11 0.05 -10.04 -3.51
N ALA A 12 1.34 -10.03 -3.84
CA ALA A 12 2.37 -10.74 -3.07
C ALA A 12 2.58 -10.16 -1.66
N LEU A 13 2.38 -8.85 -1.46
CA LEU A 13 2.53 -8.20 -0.15
C LEU A 13 1.58 -8.75 0.94
N LYS A 14 0.47 -9.40 0.57
CA LYS A 14 -0.36 -10.11 1.57
C LYS A 14 0.35 -11.29 2.24
N SER A 15 1.42 -11.81 1.63
CA SER A 15 2.22 -12.92 2.17
C SER A 15 3.20 -12.49 3.26
N VAL A 16 3.52 -11.20 3.36
CA VAL A 16 4.43 -10.67 4.40
C VAL A 16 3.68 -10.21 5.66
N TRP A 17 2.34 -10.23 5.64
CA TRP A 17 1.54 -9.96 6.84
C TRP A 17 1.90 -10.94 7.96
N GLY A 18 2.12 -10.42 9.17
CA GLY A 18 2.54 -11.24 10.31
C GLY A 18 4.02 -11.64 10.30
N LYS A 19 4.80 -11.24 9.29
CA LYS A 19 6.24 -11.48 9.20
C LYS A 19 7.06 -10.26 9.61
N GLN A 20 8.37 -10.26 9.39
CA GLN A 20 9.27 -9.18 9.77
C GLN A 20 9.44 -8.14 8.64
N ALA A 21 10.04 -6.99 8.96
CA ALA A 21 10.37 -5.98 7.95
C ALA A 21 11.30 -6.52 6.86
N ASP A 22 12.20 -7.43 7.20
CA ASP A 22 13.14 -8.03 6.23
C ASP A 22 12.43 -8.85 5.14
N ASP A 23 11.30 -9.48 5.45
CA ASP A 23 10.49 -10.17 4.43
C ASP A 23 9.91 -9.19 3.40
N VAL A 24 9.53 -7.98 3.84
CA VAL A 24 9.07 -6.91 2.95
C VAL A 24 10.23 -6.41 2.09
N SER A 25 11.40 -6.21 2.70
CA SER A 25 12.65 -5.82 2.02
C SER A 25 13.00 -6.79 0.89
N GLN A 26 12.98 -8.09 1.18
CA GLN A 26 13.27 -9.15 0.22
C GLN A 26 12.24 -9.22 -0.90
N LEU A 27 10.95 -9.12 -0.56
CA LEU A 27 9.86 -9.15 -1.54
C LEU A 27 9.95 -7.98 -2.52
N LEU A 28 10.20 -6.77 -2.03
CA LEU A 28 10.33 -5.57 -2.85
C LEU A 28 11.70 -5.45 -3.53
N LYS A 29 12.67 -6.27 -3.12
CA LYS A 29 14.09 -6.14 -3.50
C LYS A 29 14.62 -4.73 -3.18
N GLN A 30 14.20 -4.16 -2.05
CA GLN A 30 14.54 -2.81 -1.61
C GLN A 30 15.01 -2.79 -0.16
N PRO A 31 16.17 -2.15 0.15
CA PRO A 31 16.60 -2.02 1.52
C PRO A 31 15.64 -1.14 2.31
N LEU A 32 15.23 -1.64 3.48
CA LEU A 32 14.42 -0.89 4.41
C LEU A 32 15.29 -0.21 5.47
N VAL A 33 14.95 1.04 5.76
CA VAL A 33 15.56 1.86 6.82
C VAL A 33 14.48 2.36 7.76
N ARG A 34 14.84 2.61 9.02
CA ARG A 34 13.88 3.18 9.96
C ARG A 34 13.46 4.58 9.51
N THR A 35 12.17 4.88 9.57
CA THR A 35 11.64 6.20 9.20
C THR A 35 12.22 7.31 10.08
N VAL A 36 12.40 7.00 11.37
CA VAL A 36 13.15 7.82 12.33
C VAL A 36 13.96 6.88 13.22
N ALA A 37 15.16 7.30 13.66
CA ALA A 37 16.10 6.42 14.37
C ALA A 37 15.50 5.74 15.61
N THR A 38 14.57 6.43 16.28
CA THR A 38 13.92 6.00 17.53
C THR A 38 12.66 5.13 17.31
N ALA A 39 12.09 5.09 16.10
CA ALA A 39 10.94 4.24 15.80
C ALA A 39 11.43 2.91 15.27
N ASP A 40 11.47 1.90 16.14
CA ASP A 40 11.88 0.53 15.80
C ASP A 40 10.76 -0.28 15.12
N ASN A 41 9.58 0.32 14.93
CA ASN A 41 8.40 -0.29 14.33
C ASN A 41 7.92 0.41 13.06
N ARG A 42 8.71 1.35 12.50
CA ARG A 42 8.39 2.05 11.25
C ARG A 42 9.58 2.09 10.32
N PHE A 43 9.36 1.62 9.10
CA PHE A 43 10.38 1.48 8.08
C PHE A 43 9.93 2.11 6.77
N THR A 44 10.89 2.53 5.99
CA THR A 44 10.73 3.12 4.66
C THR A 44 11.86 2.66 3.75
N SER A 45 11.81 3.05 2.48
CA SER A 45 12.87 2.83 1.50
C SER A 45 13.11 4.11 0.71
N ALA A 46 14.24 4.18 0.00
CA ALA A 46 14.40 5.15 -1.08
C ALA A 46 13.32 4.93 -2.16
N THR A 47 13.02 5.97 -2.94
CA THR A 47 12.17 5.85 -4.13
C THR A 47 12.79 4.88 -5.14
N PHE A 48 11.97 4.00 -5.71
CA PHE A 48 12.43 2.97 -6.65
C PHE A 48 11.44 2.76 -7.79
N ALA A 49 11.88 2.06 -8.83
CA ALA A 49 11.02 1.65 -9.94
C ALA A 49 10.87 0.13 -9.95
N LEU A 50 9.67 -0.33 -10.30
CA LEU A 50 9.37 -1.72 -10.60
C LEU A 50 9.81 -2.06 -12.02
N MET A 51 9.83 -3.36 -12.35
CA MET A 51 10.25 -3.83 -13.68
C MET A 51 9.28 -3.40 -14.79
N ASP A 52 8.01 -3.13 -14.46
CA ASP A 52 7.03 -2.58 -15.39
C ASP A 52 7.13 -1.05 -15.56
N GLY A 53 8.14 -0.41 -14.95
CA GLY A 53 8.36 1.03 -15.00
C GLY A 53 7.56 1.82 -13.97
N THR A 54 6.75 1.17 -13.13
CA THR A 54 6.00 1.87 -12.07
C THR A 54 6.96 2.44 -11.03
N ARG A 55 6.87 3.75 -10.76
CA ARG A 55 7.68 4.44 -9.75
C ARG A 55 6.95 4.47 -8.42
N ILE A 56 7.59 3.96 -7.38
CA ILE A 56 7.09 3.87 -6.01
C ILE A 56 7.91 4.76 -5.08
N SER A 57 7.23 5.58 -4.29
CA SER A 57 7.80 6.43 -3.24
C SER A 57 7.05 6.30 -1.93
N ASP A 58 7.56 6.95 -0.87
CA ASP A 58 6.93 7.05 0.45
C ASP A 58 6.42 5.70 0.98
N LEU A 59 7.27 4.67 0.85
CA LEU A 59 7.00 3.36 1.44
C LEU A 59 6.91 3.52 2.97
N ASP A 60 5.80 3.06 3.55
CA ASP A 60 5.53 3.05 4.98
C ASP A 60 5.20 1.61 5.37
N VAL A 61 6.17 0.96 6.02
CA VAL A 61 6.01 -0.37 6.61
C VAL A 61 5.94 -0.19 8.11
N ARG A 62 4.82 -0.64 8.70
CA ARG A 62 4.63 -0.60 10.15
C ARG A 62 4.59 -1.99 10.72
N LEU A 63 5.13 -2.12 11.93
CA LEU A 63 5.11 -3.34 12.72
C LEU A 63 4.17 -3.15 13.91
N TRP A 64 3.52 -4.22 14.34
CA TRP A 64 2.81 -4.26 15.63
C TRP A 64 3.79 -4.06 16.78
N ASN A 65 3.36 -3.37 17.83
CA ASN A 65 4.14 -3.23 19.05
C ASN A 65 3.87 -4.37 20.05
N ASN A 66 3.69 -5.59 19.56
CA ASN A 66 3.28 -6.77 20.34
C ASN A 66 4.46 -7.70 20.68
N GLY A 67 5.68 -7.17 20.79
CA GLY A 67 6.90 -7.95 21.05
C GLY A 67 7.44 -8.68 19.82
N GLU A 68 6.57 -9.33 19.04
CA GLU A 68 6.95 -10.03 17.79
C GLU A 68 7.35 -9.06 16.67
N LYS A 69 6.95 -7.79 16.74
CA LYS A 69 7.25 -6.77 15.72
C LYS A 69 6.87 -7.24 14.31
N SER A 70 5.67 -7.77 14.18
CA SER A 70 5.20 -8.30 12.90
C SER A 70 4.49 -7.24 12.05
N VAL A 71 4.58 -7.35 10.72
CA VAL A 71 3.99 -6.39 9.76
C VAL A 71 2.49 -6.20 10.02
N SER A 72 2.12 -4.94 10.25
CA SER A 72 0.77 -4.47 10.56
C SER A 72 0.20 -3.51 9.52
N LEU A 73 1.06 -2.95 8.67
CA LEU A 73 0.67 -2.09 7.56
C LEU A 73 1.79 -2.03 6.53
N VAL A 74 1.42 -2.02 5.25
CA VAL A 74 2.30 -1.62 4.16
C VAL A 74 1.55 -0.61 3.30
N SER A 75 2.09 0.59 3.14
CA SER A 75 1.54 1.62 2.27
C SER A 75 2.64 2.22 1.42
N PHE A 76 2.31 2.66 0.22
CA PHE A 76 3.25 3.36 -0.64
C PHE A 76 2.51 4.26 -1.64
N ILE A 77 3.24 5.22 -2.18
CA ILE A 77 2.77 6.11 -3.23
C ILE A 77 3.13 5.54 -4.60
N VAL A 78 2.19 5.63 -5.53
CA VAL A 78 2.44 5.41 -6.96
C VAL A 78 2.63 6.78 -7.60
N ASP A 79 3.84 7.06 -8.07
CA ASP A 79 4.17 8.34 -8.71
C ASP A 79 3.83 8.32 -10.20
N THR A 80 4.18 7.21 -10.88
CA THR A 80 3.91 6.98 -12.31
C THR A 80 3.76 5.47 -12.55
N PRO A 81 2.92 5.03 -13.50
CA PRO A 81 2.04 5.85 -14.35
C PRO A 81 0.79 6.34 -13.61
N CYS A 82 -0.01 7.19 -14.26
CA CYS A 82 -1.36 7.48 -13.80
C CYS A 82 -2.23 6.22 -13.98
N ILE A 83 -2.68 5.63 -12.87
CA ILE A 83 -3.55 4.45 -12.86
C ILE A 83 -4.97 4.89 -12.51
N THR A 84 -5.92 4.54 -13.36
CA THR A 84 -7.35 4.87 -13.16
C THR A 84 -8.03 3.88 -12.22
N LEU A 85 -9.20 4.27 -11.68
CA LEU A 85 -10.04 3.35 -10.90
C LEU A 85 -10.49 2.13 -11.70
N GLU A 86 -10.71 2.27 -13.01
CA GLU A 86 -11.07 1.17 -13.89
C GLU A 86 -9.95 0.13 -13.93
N GLN A 87 -8.71 0.56 -14.14
CA GLN A 87 -7.53 -0.31 -14.11
C GLN A 87 -7.32 -0.96 -12.74
N VAL A 88 -7.60 -0.25 -11.64
CA VAL A 88 -7.61 -0.87 -10.30
C VAL A 88 -8.61 -2.02 -10.25
N ARG A 89 -9.83 -1.82 -10.79
CA ARG A 89 -10.92 -2.81 -10.76
C ARG A 89 -10.69 -4.00 -11.67
N GLU A 90 -9.90 -3.87 -12.74
CA GLU A 90 -9.43 -5.01 -13.53
C GLU A 90 -8.66 -6.03 -12.66
N HIS A 91 -7.94 -5.55 -11.65
CA HIS A 91 -7.16 -6.40 -10.74
C HIS A 91 -7.84 -6.69 -9.40
N PHE A 92 -8.74 -5.80 -8.97
CA PHE A 92 -9.48 -5.83 -7.71
C PHE A 92 -10.95 -5.47 -7.95
N PRO A 93 -11.75 -6.37 -8.56
CA PRO A 93 -13.12 -6.07 -9.00
C PRO A 93 -14.08 -5.79 -7.84
N ASP A 94 -13.72 -6.20 -6.64
CA ASP A 94 -14.47 -5.98 -5.39
C ASP A 94 -14.12 -4.65 -4.70
N ALA A 95 -13.24 -3.82 -5.28
CA ALA A 95 -12.88 -2.50 -4.74
C ALA A 95 -14.08 -1.53 -4.78
N ARG A 96 -14.62 -1.24 -3.60
CA ARG A 96 -15.78 -0.35 -3.40
C ARG A 96 -15.42 0.90 -2.62
N LEU A 97 -16.12 1.99 -2.90
CA LEU A 97 -15.95 3.25 -2.20
C LEU A 97 -16.21 3.04 -0.70
N PHE A 98 -15.28 3.50 0.15
CA PHE A 98 -15.42 3.43 1.61
C PHE A 98 -15.16 4.76 2.32
N ASN A 99 -14.53 5.72 1.64
CA ASN A 99 -14.23 7.03 2.19
C ASN A 99 -14.46 8.12 1.14
N ILE A 100 -15.35 9.06 1.45
CA ILE A 100 -15.44 10.36 0.77
C ILE A 100 -15.13 11.42 1.83
N PRO A 101 -14.09 12.25 1.63
CA PRO A 101 -13.82 13.36 2.52
C PRO A 101 -15.00 14.35 2.56
N LYS A 102 -15.34 14.85 3.75
CA LYS A 102 -16.45 15.82 3.91
C LYS A 102 -16.01 17.29 3.83
N GLY A 103 -14.70 17.55 3.87
CA GLY A 103 -14.15 18.89 4.09
C GLY A 103 -13.63 19.59 2.83
N HIS A 104 -13.56 18.89 1.69
CA HIS A 104 -12.99 19.35 0.42
C HIS A 104 -11.61 20.02 0.52
N ALA A 105 -10.85 19.67 1.56
CA ALA A 105 -9.56 20.29 1.84
C ALA A 105 -8.46 19.74 0.92
N VAL A 106 -7.47 20.58 0.59
CA VAL A 106 -6.29 20.17 -0.18
C VAL A 106 -5.64 18.96 0.51
N GLY A 107 -5.34 17.91 -0.27
CA GLY A 107 -4.72 16.68 0.22
C GLY A 107 -5.71 15.62 0.73
N GLN A 108 -7.01 15.89 0.71
CA GLN A 108 -8.02 14.88 1.00
C GLN A 108 -8.10 13.83 -0.12
N MET A 109 -8.41 12.60 0.28
CA MET A 109 -8.35 11.42 -0.59
C MET A 109 -9.67 10.65 -0.58
N ILE A 110 -10.17 10.36 -1.78
CA ILE A 110 -11.26 9.40 -2.00
C ILE A 110 -10.67 8.00 -1.87
N GLY A 111 -11.30 7.17 -1.04
CA GLY A 111 -10.82 5.83 -0.74
C GLY A 111 -11.73 4.74 -1.30
N TYR A 112 -11.14 3.80 -2.04
CA TYR A 112 -11.77 2.54 -2.44
C TYR A 112 -11.09 1.39 -1.72
N ARG A 113 -11.85 0.38 -1.28
CA ARG A 113 -11.32 -0.75 -0.51
C ARG A 113 -11.91 -2.06 -1.00
N THR A 114 -11.09 -3.10 -1.04
CA THR A 114 -11.54 -4.48 -1.35
C THR A 114 -12.37 -5.05 -0.20
N ALA A 115 -13.01 -6.19 -0.44
CA ALA A 115 -13.46 -7.03 0.65
C ALA A 115 -12.25 -7.44 1.51
N ARG A 116 -12.54 -7.72 2.77
CA ARG A 116 -11.56 -8.32 3.68
C ARG A 116 -11.46 -9.80 3.37
N ASP A 117 -10.25 -10.33 3.45
CA ASP A 117 -10.05 -11.79 3.48
C ASP A 117 -10.29 -12.36 4.88
N ASP A 118 -10.13 -13.67 5.03
CA ASP A 118 -10.35 -14.41 6.28
C ASP A 118 -9.46 -13.94 7.45
N ARG A 119 -8.38 -13.20 7.16
CA ARG A 119 -7.48 -12.59 8.16
C ARG A 119 -7.90 -11.16 8.51
N GLY A 120 -8.97 -10.65 7.91
CA GLY A 120 -9.42 -9.25 8.06
C GLY A 120 -8.63 -8.25 7.22
N LEU A 121 -7.81 -8.71 6.27
CA LEU A 121 -6.94 -7.85 5.45
C LEU A 121 -7.65 -7.39 4.19
N ALA A 122 -7.53 -6.10 3.90
CA ALA A 122 -8.01 -5.52 2.65
C ALA A 122 -6.97 -4.57 2.05
N TRP A 123 -7.14 -4.30 0.77
CA TRP A 123 -6.42 -3.25 0.06
C TRP A 123 -7.27 -1.99 0.03
N ALA A 124 -6.67 -0.86 0.36
CA ALA A 124 -7.23 0.46 0.11
C ALA A 124 -6.44 1.18 -0.98
N PHE A 125 -7.18 1.82 -1.88
CA PHE A 125 -6.72 2.59 -3.02
C PHE A 125 -7.20 4.03 -2.84
N SER A 126 -6.27 4.97 -2.80
CA SER A 126 -6.57 6.38 -2.53
C SER A 126 -6.28 7.26 -3.74
N PHE A 127 -7.28 8.06 -4.10
CA PHE A 127 -7.26 9.01 -5.20
C PHE A 127 -7.38 10.42 -4.62
N PRO A 128 -6.57 11.40 -5.06
CA PRO A 128 -6.72 12.78 -4.62
C PRO A 128 -8.14 13.28 -4.93
N GLU A 129 -8.80 13.96 -4.00
CA GLU A 129 -10.15 14.47 -4.23
C GLU A 129 -10.19 15.51 -5.36
N GLN A 130 -9.19 16.39 -5.39
CA GLN A 130 -9.08 17.47 -6.39
C GLN A 130 -8.67 16.97 -7.78
N ASP A 131 -7.97 15.83 -7.86
CA ASP A 131 -7.64 15.15 -9.12
C ASP A 131 -7.77 13.64 -8.95
N SER A 132 -9.02 13.18 -8.99
CA SER A 132 -9.38 11.79 -8.70
C SER A 132 -9.13 10.82 -9.86
N ARG A 133 -8.46 11.27 -10.92
CA ARG A 133 -8.19 10.46 -12.12
C ARG A 133 -7.07 9.45 -11.90
N CYS A 134 -6.09 9.79 -11.06
CA CYS A 134 -4.90 8.98 -10.85
C CYS A 134 -4.82 8.45 -9.42
N LEU A 135 -4.59 7.14 -9.30
CA LEU A 135 -4.26 6.49 -8.04
C LEU A 135 -3.00 7.12 -7.47
N LYS A 136 -3.05 7.52 -6.19
CA LYS A 136 -1.88 8.10 -5.52
C LYS A 136 -1.29 7.18 -4.48
N ARG A 137 -2.10 6.40 -3.76
CA ARG A 137 -1.62 5.55 -2.66
C ARG A 137 -2.32 4.21 -2.63
N ILE A 138 -1.54 3.16 -2.35
CA ILE A 138 -2.02 1.82 -2.06
C ILE A 138 -1.68 1.49 -0.61
N THR A 139 -2.59 0.86 0.11
CA THR A 139 -2.39 0.46 1.50
C THR A 139 -2.95 -0.94 1.76
N MET A 140 -2.11 -1.80 2.32
CA MET A 140 -2.52 -3.04 2.98
C MET A 140 -2.65 -2.78 4.47
N ALA A 141 -3.79 -3.12 5.05
CA ALA A 141 -3.94 -3.14 6.49
C ALA A 141 -5.01 -4.16 6.91
N LYS A 142 -5.05 -4.45 8.21
CA LYS A 142 -6.20 -5.08 8.84
C LYS A 142 -7.24 -4.00 9.14
N TYR A 143 -8.49 -4.26 8.78
CA TYR A 143 -9.61 -3.35 9.04
C TYR A 143 -10.59 -4.00 10.01
N GLU A 144 -10.56 -3.56 11.26
CA GLU A 144 -11.48 -3.98 12.31
C GLU A 144 -12.78 -3.15 12.27
N TYR A 145 -13.83 -3.67 12.90
CA TYR A 145 -15.15 -3.05 12.97
C TYR A 145 -15.21 -1.98 14.05
#